data_AF-A0A0L8K6P6-F1
#
_entry.id   AF-A0A0L8K6P6-F1
#
_cell.length_a   1.000
_cell.length_b   1.000
_cell.length_c   1.000
_cell.angle_alpha   90.00
_cell.angle_beta   90.00
_cell.angle_gamma   90.00
#
_symmetry.space_group_name_H-M   'P 1'
#
loop_
_entity.id
_entity.type
_entity.pdbx_description
1 polymer ?
#
loop_
_entity_poly.entity_id
_entity_poly.type
_entity_poly.pdbx_seq_one_letter_code
_entity_poly.pdbx_strand_id
1 'polypeptide(L)'
;ELAEAARLHLREKFLRAKVGISGANFMVAETGTTDDDGPSAFHLVLLDNGRTDDIADDIGRQALRCIRCSACLNVCLVYERAGGHAYGSVHPGPIGAILTPQLRGTASEIDASLPYASSLCGA
;
A
#
# COMPACT_ATOMS: atom_id res chain seq x y z
N GLU A 1 -1.82 9.85 -26.98
CA GLU A 1 -0.88 9.26 -27.97
C GLU A 1 0.24 8.41 -27.34
N LEU A 2 1.13 8.93 -26.48
CA LEU A 2 2.25 8.13 -25.93
C LEU A 2 1.84 6.89 -25.13
N ALA A 3 0.78 6.99 -24.32
CA ALA A 3 0.26 5.86 -23.55
C ALA A 3 -0.28 4.74 -24.45
N GLU A 4 -0.89 5.09 -25.58
CA GLU A 4 -1.45 4.13 -26.54
C GLU A 4 -0.37 3.47 -27.38
N ALA A 5 0.62 4.25 -27.82
CA ALA A 5 1.82 3.74 -28.48
C ALA A 5 2.61 2.77 -27.57
N ALA A 6 2.78 3.14 -26.29
CA ALA A 6 3.40 2.26 -25.30
C ALA A 6 2.59 0.98 -25.09
N ARG A 7 1.25 1.07 -25.05
CA ARG A 7 0.37 -0.09 -24.88
C ARG A 7 0.48 -1.04 -26.07
N LEU A 8 0.46 -0.54 -27.31
CA LEU A 8 0.63 -1.35 -28.51
C LEU A 8 2.01 -2.03 -28.57
N HIS A 9 3.07 -1.30 -28.21
CA HIS A 9 4.44 -1.82 -28.25
C HIS A 9 4.75 -2.83 -27.13
N LEU A 10 4.20 -2.62 -25.93
CA LEU A 10 4.49 -3.42 -24.75
C LEU A 10 3.53 -4.59 -24.57
N ARG A 11 2.36 -4.63 -25.24
CA ARG A 11 1.35 -5.68 -25.03
C ARG A 11 1.87 -7.08 -25.29
N GLU A 12 2.53 -7.30 -26.43
CA GLU A 12 3.15 -8.60 -26.76
C GLU A 12 4.28 -8.96 -25.79
N LYS A 13 5.07 -7.97 -25.38
CA LYS A 13 6.15 -8.16 -24.39
C LYS A 13 5.59 -8.50 -23.01
N PHE A 14 4.46 -7.92 -22.63
CA PHE A 14 3.76 -8.18 -21.38
C PHE A 14 3.13 -9.57 -21.37
N LEU A 15 2.50 -9.98 -22.48
CA LEU A 15 1.85 -11.29 -22.62
C LEU A 15 2.86 -12.45 -22.69
N ARG A 16 4.10 -12.18 -23.16
CA ARG A 16 5.18 -13.17 -23.24
C ARG A 16 6.16 -13.09 -22.05
N ALA A 17 6.02 -12.09 -21.18
CA ALA A 17 6.88 -11.96 -20.03
C ALA A 17 6.69 -13.18 -19.12
N LYS A 18 7.77 -13.93 -18.88
CA LYS A 18 7.76 -15.09 -17.98
C LYS A 18 7.41 -14.69 -16.54
N VAL A 19 7.66 -13.44 -16.17
CA VAL A 19 7.35 -12.83 -14.86
C VAL A 19 6.98 -11.36 -15.05
N GLY A 20 5.95 -10.90 -14.32
CA GLY A 20 5.59 -9.48 -14.23
C GLY A 20 5.80 -8.96 -12.81
N ILE A 21 6.54 -7.87 -12.66
CA ILE A 21 6.69 -7.16 -11.38
C ILE A 21 5.70 -5.99 -11.41
N SER A 22 4.55 -6.14 -10.77
CA SER A 22 3.70 -5.00 -10.42
C SER A 22 3.93 -4.69 -8.94
N GLY A 23 4.76 -3.68 -8.65
CA GLY A 23 4.99 -3.18 -7.28
C GLY A 23 5.21 -4.28 -6.25
N ALA A 24 6.42 -4.86 -6.18
CA ALA A 24 6.70 -5.92 -5.23
C ALA A 24 6.71 -5.41 -3.78
N ASN A 25 5.91 -6.04 -2.91
CA ASN A 25 6.14 -6.02 -1.46
C ASN A 25 7.16 -7.08 -1.04
N PHE A 26 7.46 -8.12 -1.85
CA PHE A 26 8.53 -9.09 -1.57
C PHE A 26 9.13 -9.69 -2.85
N MET A 27 10.42 -10.01 -2.80
CA MET A 27 11.19 -10.70 -3.82
C MET A 27 11.98 -11.82 -3.13
N VAL A 28 11.88 -13.05 -3.62
CA VAL A 28 12.65 -14.20 -3.11
C VAL A 28 13.52 -14.71 -4.25
N ALA A 29 14.82 -14.49 -4.14
CA ALA A 29 15.82 -15.09 -5.01
C ALA A 29 16.76 -15.91 -4.14
N GLU A 30 16.78 -17.23 -4.31
CA GLU A 30 17.71 -18.11 -3.57
C GLU A 30 19.15 -17.94 -4.09
N THR A 31 19.33 -17.66 -5.39
CA THR A 31 20.65 -17.57 -6.05
C THR A 31 20.83 -16.36 -6.97
N GLY A 32 19.77 -15.58 -7.24
CA GLY A 32 19.84 -14.37 -8.10
C GLY A 32 19.98 -14.65 -9.61
N THR A 33 19.77 -15.89 -10.07
CA THR A 33 19.81 -16.28 -11.49
C THR A 33 18.39 -16.38 -12.06
N THR A 34 18.24 -16.15 -13.36
CA THR A 34 16.96 -16.23 -14.07
C THR A 34 17.06 -17.25 -15.20
N ASP A 35 16.98 -18.53 -14.83
CA ASP A 35 16.42 -19.66 -15.59
C ASP A 35 16.74 -20.94 -14.76
N ASP A 36 15.74 -21.79 -14.54
CA ASP A 36 15.76 -23.07 -13.79
C ASP A 36 16.12 -23.10 -12.28
N ASP A 37 16.64 -22.02 -11.68
CA ASP A 37 16.95 -21.94 -10.23
C ASP A 37 15.87 -21.21 -9.40
N GLY A 38 14.62 -21.67 -9.49
CA GLY A 38 13.58 -21.23 -8.55
C GLY A 38 13.89 -21.72 -7.12
N PRO A 39 13.37 -21.06 -6.07
CA PRO A 39 13.65 -21.51 -4.72
C PRO A 39 13.21 -22.96 -4.52
N SER A 40 14.07 -23.79 -3.91
CA SER A 40 13.80 -25.21 -3.66
C SER A 40 12.55 -25.43 -2.80
N ALA A 41 12.19 -24.43 -1.99
CA ALA A 41 10.91 -24.29 -1.33
C ALA A 41 10.46 -22.82 -1.29
N PHE A 42 9.19 -22.58 -1.64
CA PHE A 42 8.54 -21.27 -1.49
C PHE A 42 7.52 -21.32 -0.35
N HIS A 43 7.73 -20.49 0.67
CA HIS A 43 6.81 -20.34 1.79
C HIS A 43 6.11 -18.97 1.69
N LEU A 44 4.82 -18.98 1.36
CA LEU A 44 3.97 -17.79 1.42
C LEU A 44 3.31 -17.70 2.79
N VAL A 45 3.74 -16.73 3.60
CA VAL A 45 3.08 -16.41 4.87
C VAL A 45 2.16 -15.22 4.64
N LEU A 46 0.86 -15.48 4.68
CA LEU A 46 -0.16 -14.44 4.65
C LEU A 46 -0.44 -14.00 6.09
N LEU A 47 -0.14 -12.74 6.38
CA LEU A 47 -0.47 -12.11 7.65
C LEU A 47 -1.70 -11.23 7.45
N ASP A 48 -2.78 -11.56 8.15
CA ASP A 48 -4.03 -10.80 8.09
C ASP A 48 -3.87 -9.38 8.68
N ASN A 49 -3.16 -9.27 9.81
CA ASN A 49 -2.89 -8.00 10.49
C ASN A 49 -4.15 -7.15 10.74
N GLY A 50 -5.26 -7.77 11.13
CA GLY A 50 -6.52 -7.09 11.45
C GLY A 50 -7.39 -6.75 10.23
N ARG A 51 -6.95 -7.07 9.01
CA ARG A 51 -7.70 -6.76 7.78
C ARG A 51 -9.01 -7.52 7.65
N THR A 52 -9.10 -8.72 8.24
CA THR A 52 -10.36 -9.47 8.28
C THR A 52 -11.40 -8.77 9.14
N ASP A 53 -10.99 -8.09 10.21
CA ASP A 53 -11.93 -7.32 11.04
C ASP A 53 -12.34 -6.01 10.33
N ASP A 54 -11.38 -5.32 9.71
CA ASP A 54 -11.63 -4.09 8.96
C ASP A 54 -12.57 -4.29 7.76
N ILE A 55 -12.59 -5.48 7.15
CA ILE A 55 -13.48 -5.77 6.01
C ILE A 55 -14.96 -5.76 6.41
N ALA A 56 -15.25 -6.01 7.69
CA ALA A 56 -16.60 -6.01 8.25
C ALA A 56 -17.13 -4.58 8.47
N ASP A 57 -16.26 -3.56 8.50
CA ASP A 57 -16.68 -2.16 8.53
C ASP A 57 -17.15 -1.72 7.13
N ASP A 58 -18.47 -1.65 6.93
CA ASP A 58 -19.08 -1.32 5.64
C ASP A 58 -18.64 0.03 5.05
N ILE A 59 -18.21 0.97 5.91
CA ILE A 59 -17.73 2.29 5.53
C ILE A 59 -16.20 2.28 5.48
N GLY A 60 -15.55 1.85 6.56
CA GLY A 60 -14.11 1.89 6.73
C GLY A 60 -13.32 0.98 5.79
N ARG A 61 -13.90 -0.14 5.32
CA ARG A 61 -13.22 -1.11 4.43
C ARG A 61 -12.73 -0.52 3.11
N GLN A 62 -13.21 0.66 2.72
CA GLN A 62 -12.73 1.35 1.53
C GLN A 62 -11.23 1.69 1.62
N ALA A 63 -10.70 1.92 2.84
CA ALA A 63 -9.28 2.16 3.07
C ALA A 63 -8.40 0.98 2.64
N LEU A 64 -8.92 -0.26 2.71
CA LEU A 64 -8.23 -1.48 2.27
C LEU A 64 -7.99 -1.53 0.75
N ARG A 65 -8.62 -0.64 -0.04
CA ARG A 65 -8.39 -0.52 -1.49
C ARG A 65 -7.15 0.29 -1.83
N CYS A 66 -6.47 0.88 -0.85
CA CYS A 66 -5.28 1.67 -1.08
C CYS A 66 -4.18 0.83 -1.74
N ILE A 67 -3.77 1.22 -2.95
CA ILE A 67 -2.66 0.58 -3.68
C ILE A 67 -1.28 1.20 -3.36
N ARG A 68 -1.21 2.04 -2.31
CA ARG A 68 0.02 2.75 -1.89
C ARG A 68 0.65 3.58 -3.01
N CYS A 69 -0.15 4.25 -3.84
CA CYS A 69 0.34 5.12 -4.92
C CYS A 69 0.88 6.49 -4.44
N SER A 70 0.74 6.82 -3.16
CA SER A 70 1.17 8.08 -2.56
C SER A 70 0.51 9.35 -3.10
N ALA A 71 -0.51 9.26 -3.97
CA ALA A 71 -1.21 10.42 -4.50
C ALA A 71 -1.83 11.32 -3.41
N CYS A 72 -2.35 10.70 -2.34
CA CYS A 72 -2.90 11.43 -1.20
C CYS A 72 -1.88 12.29 -0.45
N LEU A 73 -0.57 11.98 -0.54
CA LEU A 73 0.47 12.77 0.10
C LEU A 73 0.66 14.13 -0.59
N ASN A 74 0.45 14.19 -1.90
CA ASN A 74 0.63 15.43 -2.68
C ASN A 74 -0.38 16.52 -2.33
N VAL A 75 -1.52 16.15 -1.74
CA VAL A 75 -2.60 17.08 -1.36
C VAL A 75 -2.67 17.31 0.14
N CYS A 76 -1.85 16.60 0.93
CA CYS A 76 -1.96 16.60 2.37
C CYS A 76 -1.11 17.69 3.02
N LEU A 77 -1.78 18.76 3.46
CA LEU A 77 -1.14 19.89 4.15
C LEU A 77 -0.40 19.48 5.44
N VAL A 78 -0.92 18.49 6.16
CA VAL A 78 -0.29 17.98 7.39
C VAL A 78 1.01 17.25 7.05
N TYR A 79 0.99 16.39 6.04
CA TYR A 79 2.18 15.68 5.60
C TYR A 79 3.24 16.63 5.05
N GLU A 80 2.83 17.65 4.28
CA GLU A 80 3.73 18.67 3.74
C GLU A 80 4.48 19.43 4.84
N ARG A 81 3.81 19.77 5.95
CA ARG A 81 4.39 20.57 7.03
C ARG A 81 5.09 19.75 8.11
N ALA A 82 4.52 18.61 8.51
CA ALA A 82 4.98 17.82 9.65
C ALA A 82 5.74 16.55 9.22
N GLY A 83 5.67 16.17 7.95
CA GLY A 83 6.24 14.94 7.43
C GLY A 83 5.51 13.67 7.87
N GLY A 84 6.04 12.51 7.44
CA GLY A 84 5.42 11.21 7.71
C GLY A 84 5.56 10.73 9.16
N HIS A 85 6.62 11.14 9.87
CA HIS A 85 6.90 10.68 11.22
C HIS A 85 5.84 11.11 12.24
N ALA A 86 5.17 12.25 12.01
CA ALA A 86 4.10 12.75 12.86
C ALA A 86 2.90 11.79 12.96
N TYR A 87 2.76 10.84 12.02
CA TYR A 87 1.65 9.89 12.00
C TYR A 87 1.89 8.64 12.86
N GLY A 88 3.11 8.44 13.41
CA GLY A 88 3.41 7.29 14.29
C GLY A 88 3.28 5.91 13.62
N SER A 89 3.22 5.87 12.29
CA SER A 89 2.90 4.68 11.48
C SER A 89 3.65 4.72 10.14
N VAL A 90 3.83 3.54 9.54
CA VAL A 90 4.35 3.40 8.16
C VAL A 90 3.36 3.87 7.10
N HIS A 91 2.11 4.12 7.50
CA HIS A 91 1.08 4.73 6.68
C HIS A 91 0.98 6.21 7.07
N PRO A 92 1.58 7.14 6.33
CA PRO A 92 1.42 8.57 6.56
C PRO A 92 0.27 9.15 5.74
N GLY A 93 -0.03 10.43 6.00
CA GLY A 93 -0.97 11.21 5.23
C GLY A 93 -2.44 10.79 5.41
N PRO A 94 -3.33 11.16 4.49
CA PRO A 94 -4.76 10.91 4.63
C PRO A 94 -5.11 9.43 4.76
N ILE A 95 -4.41 8.55 4.02
CA ILE A 95 -4.62 7.11 4.19
C ILE A 95 -4.15 6.63 5.56
N GLY A 96 -3.02 7.15 6.04
CA GLY A 96 -2.49 6.86 7.36
C GLY A 96 -3.44 7.22 8.49
N ALA A 97 -4.14 8.35 8.33
CA ALA A 97 -5.09 8.86 9.29
C ALA A 97 -6.32 7.95 9.49
N ILE A 98 -6.68 7.15 8.48
CA ILE A 98 -7.85 6.27 8.49
C ILE A 98 -7.44 4.81 8.73
N LEU A 99 -6.41 4.34 8.03
CA LEU A 99 -6.01 2.92 8.03
C LEU A 99 -5.24 2.53 9.30
N THR A 100 -4.47 3.45 9.89
CA THR A 100 -3.69 3.12 11.09
C THR A 100 -4.59 2.80 12.30
N PRO A 101 -5.62 3.62 12.62
CA PRO A 101 -6.53 3.32 13.72
C PRO A 101 -7.36 2.05 13.51
N GLN A 102 -7.64 1.70 12.26
CA GLN A 102 -8.31 0.44 11.89
C GLN A 102 -7.41 -0.77 12.21
N LEU A 103 -6.18 -0.77 11.69
CA LEU A 103 -5.25 -1.90 11.85
C LEU A 103 -4.66 -2.04 13.27
N ARG A 104 -4.53 -0.93 14.02
CA ARG A 104 -3.85 -0.92 15.34
C ARG A 104 -4.78 -0.62 16.51
N GLY A 105 -6.03 -0.27 16.24
CA GLY A 105 -6.94 0.29 17.22
C GLY A 105 -6.60 1.73 17.63
N THR A 106 -7.36 2.27 18.57
CA THR A 106 -7.27 3.66 19.06
C THR A 106 -6.80 3.74 20.52
N ALA A 107 -6.16 2.68 21.03
CA ALA A 107 -5.70 2.65 22.41
C ALA A 107 -4.55 3.62 22.69
N SER A 108 -3.75 3.98 21.68
CA SER A 108 -2.70 4.98 21.81
C SER A 108 -3.22 6.38 21.52
N GLU A 109 -2.71 7.39 22.23
CA GLU A 109 -3.11 8.80 22.02
C GLU A 109 -2.86 9.25 20.57
N ILE A 110 -1.75 8.80 19.97
CA ILE A 110 -1.45 9.15 18.58
C ILE A 110 -2.47 8.54 17.63
N ASP A 111 -2.76 7.23 17.72
CA ASP A 111 -3.70 6.56 16.83
C ASP A 111 -5.13 7.11 16.99
N ALA A 112 -5.54 7.45 18.22
CA ALA A 112 -6.82 8.11 18.48
C ALA A 112 -6.92 9.52 17.88
N SER A 113 -5.80 10.24 17.79
CA SER A 113 -5.76 11.61 17.25
C SER A 113 -5.76 11.67 15.72
N LEU A 114 -5.32 10.59 15.05
CA LEU A 114 -5.07 10.56 13.61
C LEU A 114 -6.28 10.95 12.74
N PRO A 115 -7.52 10.49 13.00
CA PRO A 115 -8.70 10.91 12.22
C PRO A 115 -8.97 12.42 12.30
N TYR A 116 -8.44 13.08 13.33
CA TYR A 116 -8.64 14.50 13.62
C TYR A 116 -7.41 15.36 13.27
N ALA A 117 -6.40 14.79 12.63
CA ALA A 117 -5.17 15.51 12.27
C ALA A 117 -5.41 16.71 11.33
N SER A 118 -6.49 16.68 10.53
CA SER A 118 -6.96 17.79 9.71
C SER A 118 -8.47 17.69 9.48
N SER A 119 -9.14 18.82 9.30
CA SER A 119 -10.55 18.86 8.86
C SER A 119 -10.77 18.29 7.45
N LEU A 120 -9.69 18.06 6.69
CA LEU A 120 -9.72 17.45 5.36
C LEU A 120 -9.41 15.94 5.37
N CYS A 121 -9.07 15.36 6.53
CA CYS A 121 -8.85 13.92 6.64
C CYS A 121 -10.20 13.19 6.58
N GLY A 122 -10.44 12.44 5.50
CA GLY A 122 -11.70 11.71 5.27
C GLY A 122 -12.72 12.41 4.38
N ALA A 123 -12.39 13.57 3.81
CA ALA A 123 -13.18 14.25 2.77
C ALA A 123 -12.85 13.73 1.35
#